data_AF-A0A2I0ICT8-F1
#
_entry.id   AF-A0A2I0ICT8-F1
#
_cell.length_a   1.000
_cell.length_b   1.000
_cell.length_c   1.000
_cell.angle_alpha   90.00
_cell.angle_beta   90.00
_cell.angle_gamma   90.00
#
_symmetry.space_group_name_H-M   'P 1'
#
loop_
_entity.id
_entity.type
_entity.pdbx_description
1 polymer ?
#
loop_
_entity_poly.entity_id
_entity_poly.type
_entity_poly.pdbx_seq_one_letter_code
_entity_poly.pdbx_strand_id
1 'polypeptide(L)'
;MEDLKHSAAILSPHPVRSGSLIGWRRCMVTAPRLCMLCSLILDAVSLFPLADHRPILVLIASDKEEEEAANGQKGLKELSSWPEFNSMYESMVDRGDLGFQWVRPESKWTPMVLNYTSGTASSLKGVVTVVHCHRGLYMILVDSLLDWAIPKQPIYLWTLSMFHANGWCLKWGMAAVGGTYNCLCKFDAWVVFNLIERHGVTHMCGAPMVLNMMFGGSGNRDGPLKAPVRIFTEGAPPPAAVLHRIESLDFIVSHSYCQTETAGHTMTRAWKPHWNRLPADERARFKARRQGVRTLSFNEVDVVDPKSGIPSNGTGRPTGKLS
;
A
#
# COMPACT_ATOMS: atom_id res chain seq x y z
N MET A 1 -12.37 9.61 -25.89
CA MET A 1 -10.97 9.81 -25.44
C MET A 1 -10.73 11.24 -24.99
N GLU A 2 -11.42 12.24 -25.56
CA GLU A 2 -11.38 13.63 -25.07
C GLU A 2 -12.00 13.82 -23.68
N ASP A 3 -13.04 13.07 -23.33
CA ASP A 3 -13.69 13.17 -22.00
C ASP A 3 -12.79 12.73 -20.85
N LEU A 4 -11.78 11.91 -21.14
CA LEU A 4 -10.77 11.51 -20.17
C LEU A 4 -9.77 12.64 -19.90
N LYS A 5 -9.85 13.85 -20.49
CA LYS A 5 -8.94 14.95 -20.12
C LYS A 5 -9.12 15.42 -18.67
N HIS A 6 -10.26 15.11 -18.05
CA HIS A 6 -10.57 15.42 -16.65
C HIS A 6 -10.66 14.16 -15.78
N SER A 7 -10.54 14.36 -14.46
CA SER A 7 -10.42 13.36 -13.38
C SER A 7 -11.15 12.04 -13.67
N ALA A 8 -10.43 10.92 -13.67
CA ALA A 8 -11.02 9.57 -13.67
C ALA A 8 -10.76 8.91 -12.32
N ALA A 9 -11.74 8.16 -11.82
CA ALA A 9 -11.64 7.30 -10.66
C ALA A 9 -11.59 5.84 -11.12
N ILE A 10 -10.47 5.18 -10.86
CA ILE A 10 -10.30 3.76 -11.17
C ILE A 10 -10.73 2.94 -9.95
N LEU A 11 -11.49 1.89 -10.20
CA LEU A 11 -12.10 1.03 -9.20
C LEU A 11 -11.48 -0.36 -9.32
N SER A 12 -11.02 -0.93 -8.21
CA SER A 12 -10.55 -2.33 -8.22
C SER A 12 -10.99 -3.06 -6.97
N PRO A 13 -11.69 -4.21 -7.10
CA PRO A 13 -12.02 -5.09 -6.00
C PRO A 13 -10.87 -6.02 -5.61
N HIS A 14 -9.80 -6.11 -6.45
CA HIS A 14 -8.68 -7.05 -6.23
C HIS A 14 -7.37 -6.37 -5.87
N PRO A 15 -6.71 -6.80 -4.78
CA PRO A 15 -5.62 -6.07 -4.15
C PRO A 15 -4.34 -5.92 -5.00
N VAL A 16 -4.09 -6.80 -5.99
CA VAL A 16 -2.80 -6.87 -6.73
C VAL A 16 -3.03 -7.41 -8.15
N ARG A 17 -3.13 -6.53 -9.17
CA ARG A 17 -3.16 -6.89 -10.61
C ARG A 17 -2.27 -5.95 -11.42
N SER A 18 -1.76 -6.40 -12.57
CA SER A 18 -0.98 -5.56 -13.50
C SER A 18 -1.78 -4.35 -14.01
N GLY A 19 -3.08 -4.50 -14.27
CA GLY A 19 -3.95 -3.38 -14.65
C GLY A 19 -4.03 -2.29 -13.58
N SER A 20 -3.96 -2.67 -12.30
CA SER A 20 -3.84 -1.69 -11.21
C SER A 20 -2.60 -0.83 -11.41
N LEU A 21 -1.44 -1.41 -11.78
CA LEU A 21 -0.15 -0.73 -12.06
C LEU A 21 -0.18 0.34 -13.16
N ILE A 22 -1.12 0.30 -14.08
CA ILE A 22 -1.16 1.23 -15.23
C ILE A 22 -2.20 2.34 -14.98
N GLY A 23 -3.25 2.07 -14.19
CA GLY A 23 -4.27 3.05 -13.83
C GLY A 23 -3.77 4.25 -13.00
N TRP A 24 -2.60 4.15 -12.37
CA TRP A 24 -2.14 5.08 -11.33
C TRP A 24 -1.72 6.49 -11.76
N ARG A 25 -1.92 6.86 -13.03
CA ARG A 25 -1.73 8.25 -13.48
C ARG A 25 -2.93 9.15 -13.15
N ARG A 26 -3.97 8.62 -12.48
CA ARG A 26 -5.25 9.30 -12.16
C ARG A 26 -5.79 8.90 -10.77
N CYS A 27 -6.89 9.55 -10.36
CA CYS A 27 -7.55 9.31 -9.08
C CYS A 27 -8.05 7.85 -8.98
N MET A 28 -7.99 7.25 -7.79
CA MET A 28 -8.37 5.85 -7.59
C MET A 28 -9.17 5.69 -6.30
N VAL A 29 -10.16 4.80 -6.33
CA VAL A 29 -11.05 4.45 -5.20
C VAL A 29 -11.16 2.93 -5.12
N THR A 30 -10.96 2.32 -3.94
CA THR A 30 -10.89 0.86 -3.79
C THR A 30 -11.61 0.33 -2.57
N ALA A 31 -12.25 -0.84 -2.67
CA ALA A 31 -12.91 -1.53 -1.56
C ALA A 31 -12.90 -3.07 -1.76
N PRO A 32 -12.96 -3.86 -0.68
CA PRO A 32 -12.71 -5.31 -0.71
C PRO A 32 -13.84 -6.22 -1.24
N ARG A 33 -15.03 -5.70 -1.61
CA ARG A 33 -16.11 -6.47 -2.25
C ARG A 33 -16.93 -5.59 -3.19
N LEU A 34 -17.28 -6.07 -4.39
CA LEU A 34 -18.02 -5.32 -5.42
C LEU A 34 -19.35 -4.69 -4.93
N CYS A 35 -20.16 -5.40 -4.14
CA CYS A 35 -21.42 -4.83 -3.62
C CYS A 35 -21.23 -3.75 -2.54
N MET A 36 -20.19 -3.87 -1.70
CA MET A 36 -19.82 -2.81 -0.74
C MET A 36 -19.09 -1.66 -1.44
N LEU A 37 -18.39 -1.97 -2.53
CA LEU A 37 -17.72 -1.01 -3.40
C LEU A 37 -18.75 -0.08 -4.02
N CYS A 38 -19.90 -0.56 -4.53
CA CYS A 38 -20.92 0.31 -5.11
C CYS A 38 -21.43 1.38 -4.14
N SER A 39 -21.84 1.02 -2.92
CA SER A 39 -22.31 2.00 -1.93
C SER A 39 -21.22 2.98 -1.51
N LEU A 40 -19.98 2.49 -1.30
CA LEU A 40 -18.84 3.35 -0.97
C LEU A 40 -18.45 4.28 -2.12
N ILE A 41 -18.59 3.85 -3.37
CA ILE A 41 -18.36 4.69 -4.56
C ILE A 41 -19.42 5.77 -4.66
N LEU A 42 -20.69 5.46 -4.41
CA LEU A 42 -21.75 6.48 -4.43
C LEU A 42 -21.50 7.53 -3.36
N ASP A 43 -21.14 7.11 -2.15
CA ASP A 43 -20.71 8.02 -1.10
C ASP A 43 -19.50 8.84 -1.57
N ALA A 44 -18.48 8.21 -2.17
CA ALA A 44 -17.30 8.89 -2.73
C ALA A 44 -17.64 9.97 -3.76
N VAL A 45 -18.44 9.59 -4.77
CA VAL A 45 -18.84 10.46 -5.88
C VAL A 45 -19.74 11.58 -5.37
N SER A 46 -20.58 11.32 -4.36
CA SER A 46 -21.43 12.33 -3.73
C SER A 46 -20.64 13.41 -2.99
N LEU A 47 -19.41 13.11 -2.54
CA LEU A 47 -18.53 14.08 -1.88
C LEU A 47 -17.89 15.06 -2.88
N PHE A 48 -17.93 14.78 -4.18
CA PHE A 48 -17.45 15.73 -5.19
C PHE A 48 -18.51 16.80 -5.45
N PRO A 49 -18.12 18.09 -5.53
CA PRO A 49 -19.04 19.16 -5.88
C PRO A 49 -19.78 18.86 -7.18
N LEU A 50 -21.09 19.05 -7.20
CA LEU A 50 -21.94 18.90 -8.40
C LEU A 50 -21.54 19.86 -9.53
N ALA A 51 -20.78 20.91 -9.22
CA ALA A 51 -20.67 22.10 -10.03
C ALA A 51 -19.75 21.98 -11.24
N ASP A 52 -18.74 21.09 -11.27
CA ASP A 52 -18.00 20.80 -12.51
C ASP A 52 -17.08 19.57 -12.34
N HIS A 53 -17.40 18.52 -13.10
CA HIS A 53 -16.62 17.30 -13.32
C HIS A 53 -16.62 16.25 -12.19
N ARG A 54 -17.72 15.50 -12.09
CA ARG A 54 -17.70 14.18 -11.43
C ARG A 54 -16.67 13.26 -12.12
N PRO A 55 -15.95 12.44 -11.36
CA PRO A 55 -14.93 11.60 -11.93
C PRO A 55 -15.53 10.51 -12.80
N ILE A 56 -14.91 10.26 -13.96
CA ILE A 56 -15.27 9.12 -14.81
C ILE A 56 -14.88 7.82 -14.10
N LEU A 57 -15.82 6.90 -13.96
CA LEU A 57 -15.61 5.60 -13.32
C LEU A 57 -15.12 4.56 -14.33
N VAL A 58 -13.98 3.95 -14.02
CA VAL A 58 -13.40 2.83 -14.76
C VAL A 58 -13.22 1.65 -13.82
N LEU A 59 -13.76 0.48 -14.15
CA LEU A 59 -13.69 -0.70 -13.29
C LEU A 59 -12.60 -1.68 -13.76
N ILE A 60 -11.71 -2.07 -12.86
CA ILE A 60 -10.80 -3.20 -12.99
C ILE A 60 -11.51 -4.41 -12.39
N ALA A 61 -12.16 -5.22 -13.21
CA ALA A 61 -12.76 -6.49 -12.78
C ALA A 61 -11.71 -7.62 -12.80
N SER A 62 -11.98 -8.72 -12.09
CA SER A 62 -11.32 -10.01 -12.32
C SER A 62 -12.01 -10.81 -13.42
N ASP A 63 -11.30 -11.78 -13.99
CA ASP A 63 -11.84 -12.69 -15.02
C ASP A 63 -13.13 -13.40 -14.55
N LYS A 64 -13.21 -13.73 -13.24
CA LYS A 64 -14.42 -14.29 -12.63
C LYS A 64 -15.55 -13.28 -12.55
N GLU A 65 -15.27 -12.02 -12.26
CA GLU A 65 -16.29 -10.96 -12.20
C GLU A 65 -16.75 -10.55 -13.60
N GLU A 66 -15.90 -10.70 -14.63
CA GLU A 66 -16.29 -10.54 -16.04
C GLU A 66 -17.18 -11.70 -16.51
N GLU A 67 -16.88 -12.95 -16.11
CA GLU A 67 -17.76 -14.11 -16.33
C GLU A 67 -19.07 -13.99 -15.53
N GLU A 68 -19.02 -13.53 -14.28
CA GLU A 68 -20.21 -13.30 -13.44
C GLU A 68 -21.05 -12.10 -13.95
N ALA A 69 -20.42 -11.09 -14.55
CA ALA A 69 -21.08 -10.00 -15.25
C ALA A 69 -21.81 -10.49 -16.50
N ALA A 70 -21.20 -11.38 -17.28
CA ALA A 70 -21.84 -12.06 -18.41
C ALA A 70 -23.05 -12.91 -17.95
N ASN A 71 -23.00 -13.46 -16.73
CA ASN A 71 -24.09 -14.23 -16.12
C ASN A 71 -25.15 -13.40 -15.37
N GLY A 72 -25.07 -12.07 -15.42
CA GLY A 72 -26.20 -11.19 -15.08
C GLY A 72 -26.43 -10.89 -13.60
N GLN A 73 -25.39 -10.91 -12.76
CA GLN A 73 -25.50 -10.55 -11.34
C GLN A 73 -25.87 -9.06 -11.12
N LYS A 74 -26.64 -8.79 -10.05
CA LYS A 74 -27.27 -7.48 -9.73
C LYS A 74 -26.31 -6.28 -9.70
N GLY A 75 -25.12 -6.43 -9.10
CA GLY A 75 -24.23 -5.30 -8.79
C GLY A 75 -23.56 -4.67 -10.01
N LEU A 76 -23.21 -5.46 -11.04
CA LEU A 76 -22.53 -4.92 -12.22
C LEU A 76 -23.52 -4.32 -13.24
N LYS A 77 -24.75 -4.88 -13.32
CA LYS A 77 -25.87 -4.22 -14.02
C LYS A 77 -26.18 -2.87 -13.42
N GLU A 78 -26.23 -2.77 -12.09
CA GLU A 78 -26.43 -1.51 -11.38
C GLU A 78 -25.30 -0.51 -11.70
N LEU A 79 -24.03 -0.92 -11.65
CA LEU A 79 -22.89 -0.07 -11.98
C LEU A 79 -22.92 0.42 -13.45
N SER A 80 -23.27 -0.46 -14.40
CA SER A 80 -23.37 -0.13 -15.82
C SER A 80 -24.50 0.85 -16.16
N SER A 81 -25.49 0.99 -15.26
CA SER A 81 -26.58 1.95 -15.40
C SER A 81 -26.24 3.34 -14.87
N TRP A 82 -25.06 3.52 -14.27
CA TRP A 82 -24.66 4.79 -13.68
C TRP A 82 -24.18 5.80 -14.74
N PRO A 83 -24.59 7.07 -14.65
CA PRO A 83 -24.17 8.12 -15.58
C PRO A 83 -22.64 8.32 -15.62
N GLU A 84 -21.96 8.11 -14.50
CA GLU A 84 -20.52 8.29 -14.36
C GLU A 84 -19.72 7.05 -14.79
N PHE A 85 -20.37 5.91 -15.02
CA PHE A 85 -19.69 4.70 -15.48
C PHE A 85 -19.37 4.80 -16.97
N ASN A 86 -18.08 4.62 -17.31
CA ASN A 86 -17.63 4.70 -18.69
C ASN A 86 -17.30 3.34 -19.28
N SER A 87 -16.40 2.58 -18.66
CA SER A 87 -15.96 1.29 -19.21
C SER A 87 -15.19 0.41 -18.22
N MET A 88 -15.02 -0.85 -18.61
CA MET A 88 -14.04 -1.75 -17.99
C MET A 88 -12.63 -1.35 -18.39
N TYR A 89 -11.68 -1.61 -17.48
CA TYR A 89 -10.28 -1.28 -17.64
C TYR A 89 -9.66 -1.90 -18.90
N GLU A 90 -9.88 -3.19 -19.16
CA GLU A 90 -9.34 -3.86 -20.37
C GLU A 90 -9.87 -3.22 -21.65
N SER A 91 -11.18 -2.94 -21.69
CA SER A 91 -11.82 -2.22 -22.81
C SER A 91 -11.28 -0.80 -23.01
N MET A 92 -10.89 -0.13 -21.92
CA MET A 92 -10.22 1.18 -21.98
C MET A 92 -8.79 1.06 -22.53
N VAL A 93 -8.05 0.03 -22.13
CA VAL A 93 -6.68 -0.25 -22.61
C VAL A 93 -6.67 -0.58 -24.10
N ASP A 94 -7.61 -1.40 -24.57
CA ASP A 94 -7.74 -1.77 -25.99
C ASP A 94 -8.02 -0.55 -26.89
N ARG A 95 -8.74 0.44 -26.36
CA ARG A 95 -9.00 1.72 -27.03
C ARG A 95 -7.91 2.77 -26.79
N GLY A 96 -6.81 2.39 -26.16
CA GLY A 96 -5.72 3.29 -25.82
C GLY A 96 -5.03 3.86 -27.07
N ASP A 97 -4.67 5.14 -27.03
CA ASP A 97 -3.88 5.79 -28.06
C ASP A 97 -2.39 5.78 -27.68
N LEU A 98 -1.55 5.15 -28.51
CA LEU A 98 -0.09 5.11 -28.34
C LEU A 98 0.56 6.49 -28.54
N GLY A 99 -0.10 7.40 -29.27
CA GLY A 99 0.35 8.78 -29.49
C GLY A 99 -0.07 9.76 -28.39
N PHE A 100 -0.82 9.30 -27.38
CA PHE A 100 -1.39 10.16 -26.35
C PHE A 100 -0.30 10.93 -25.59
N GLN A 101 -0.37 12.27 -25.66
CA GLN A 101 0.52 13.15 -24.91
C GLN A 101 0.04 13.27 -23.47
N TRP A 102 0.88 12.81 -22.53
CA TRP A 102 0.54 12.83 -21.12
C TRP A 102 0.31 14.25 -20.59
N VAL A 103 -0.86 14.47 -19.98
CA VAL A 103 -1.23 15.73 -19.32
C VAL A 103 -0.65 15.77 -17.90
N ARG A 104 0.12 16.82 -17.61
CA ARG A 104 0.65 17.09 -16.26
C ARG A 104 -0.42 17.73 -15.38
N PRO A 105 -0.43 17.46 -14.06
CA PRO A 105 -1.31 18.19 -13.15
C PRO A 105 -0.93 19.67 -13.15
N GLU A 106 -1.92 20.55 -13.22
CA GLU A 106 -1.73 22.00 -13.20
C GLU A 106 -1.12 22.49 -11.89
N SER A 107 -1.44 21.82 -10.77
CA SER A 107 -0.93 22.13 -9.45
C SER A 107 -0.39 20.89 -8.76
N LYS A 108 0.73 21.06 -8.05
CA LYS A 108 1.29 20.03 -7.16
C LYS A 108 0.35 19.69 -5.99
N TRP A 109 -0.63 20.55 -5.72
CA TRP A 109 -1.63 20.37 -4.67
C TRP A 109 -2.89 19.67 -5.17
N THR A 110 -3.00 19.42 -6.48
CA THR A 110 -4.12 18.67 -7.04
C THR A 110 -4.22 17.29 -6.38
N PRO A 111 -5.42 16.88 -5.93
CA PRO A 111 -5.68 15.53 -5.45
C PRO A 111 -5.24 14.46 -6.45
N MET A 112 -4.50 13.46 -5.97
CA MET A 112 -4.03 12.34 -6.76
C MET A 112 -4.68 11.02 -6.34
N VAL A 113 -4.90 10.78 -5.03
CA VAL A 113 -5.52 9.54 -4.56
C VAL A 113 -6.46 9.80 -3.38
N LEU A 114 -7.54 9.00 -3.33
CA LEU A 114 -8.52 8.99 -2.27
C LEU A 114 -8.50 7.64 -1.54
N ASN A 115 -8.23 7.66 -0.24
CA ASN A 115 -8.21 6.45 0.59
C ASN A 115 -9.41 6.39 1.53
N TYR A 116 -9.96 5.19 1.66
CA TYR A 116 -11.03 4.85 2.59
C TYR A 116 -10.44 4.06 3.76
N THR A 117 -10.56 4.56 4.98
CA THR A 117 -10.17 3.80 6.17
C THR A 117 -11.39 3.20 6.84
N SER A 118 -11.36 1.89 7.12
CA SER A 118 -12.30 1.27 8.04
C SER A 118 -11.92 1.68 9.46
N GLY A 119 -12.65 2.63 10.07
CA GLY A 119 -12.48 2.92 11.48
C GLY A 119 -12.70 1.64 12.30
N THR A 120 -11.69 1.20 13.05
CA THR A 120 -11.78 0.06 13.97
C THR A 120 -12.48 0.41 15.29
N ALA A 121 -12.99 1.63 15.44
CA ALA A 121 -13.81 2.01 16.58
C ALA A 121 -15.24 1.48 16.36
N SER A 122 -15.75 0.72 17.33
CA SER A 122 -17.06 0.07 17.39
C SER A 122 -18.27 1.04 17.40
N SER A 123 -18.17 2.18 16.73
CA SER A 123 -19.23 3.16 16.55
C SER A 123 -19.37 3.45 15.06
N LEU A 124 -20.58 3.36 14.53
CA LEU A 124 -21.03 3.69 13.16
C LEU A 124 -20.80 5.17 12.76
N LYS A 125 -19.63 5.74 13.06
CA LYS A 125 -19.29 7.13 12.78
C LYS A 125 -18.09 7.20 11.85
N GLY A 126 -18.38 7.51 10.60
CA GLY A 126 -17.46 8.19 9.69
C GLY A 126 -16.48 7.26 8.99
N VAL A 127 -16.76 6.98 7.72
CA VAL A 127 -15.71 6.63 6.77
C VAL A 127 -14.77 7.83 6.68
N VAL A 128 -13.57 7.74 7.25
CA VAL A 128 -12.56 8.79 7.08
C VAL A 128 -12.00 8.65 5.67
N THR A 129 -12.18 9.72 4.90
CA THR A 129 -11.76 9.84 3.52
C THR A 129 -10.51 10.70 3.49
N VAL A 130 -9.37 10.13 3.12
CA VAL A 130 -8.09 10.84 3.07
C VAL A 130 -7.72 11.15 1.63
N VAL A 131 -7.54 12.44 1.33
CA VAL A 131 -7.11 12.92 0.02
C VAL A 131 -5.61 13.22 0.06
N HIS A 132 -4.83 12.60 -0.81
CA HIS A 132 -3.41 12.93 -0.99
C HIS A 132 -3.18 13.71 -2.28
N CYS A 133 -2.34 14.74 -2.21
CA CYS A 133 -1.91 15.51 -3.37
C CYS A 133 -0.60 14.98 -3.97
N HIS A 134 -0.32 15.36 -5.22
CA HIS A 134 0.93 14.99 -5.91
C HIS A 134 2.18 15.33 -5.11
N ARG A 135 2.24 16.52 -4.48
CA ARG A 135 3.38 16.95 -3.67
C ARG A 135 3.63 16.02 -2.48
N GLY A 136 2.58 15.66 -1.76
CA GLY A 136 2.68 14.80 -0.59
C GLY A 136 3.24 13.42 -0.96
N LEU A 137 2.64 12.79 -1.97
CA LEU A 137 3.08 11.48 -2.45
C LEU A 137 4.51 11.49 -3.00
N TYR A 138 4.90 12.57 -3.70
CA TYR A 138 6.27 12.72 -4.18
C TYR A 138 7.30 12.80 -3.03
N MET A 139 7.01 13.58 -1.98
CA MET A 139 7.91 13.69 -0.83
C MET A 139 8.07 12.35 -0.11
N ILE A 140 6.96 11.66 0.14
CA ILE A 140 6.95 10.34 0.78
C ILE A 140 7.67 9.28 -0.09
N LEU A 141 7.50 9.33 -1.41
CA LEU A 141 8.23 8.45 -2.33
C LEU A 141 9.73 8.63 -2.19
N VAL A 142 10.23 9.87 -2.25
CA VAL A 142 11.66 10.15 -2.18
C VAL A 142 12.22 9.72 -0.82
N ASP A 143 11.50 10.01 0.26
CA ASP A 143 11.85 9.56 1.61
C ASP A 143 11.95 8.04 1.71
N SER A 144 10.95 7.32 1.18
CA SER A 144 10.91 5.85 1.21
C SER A 144 12.06 5.21 0.43
N LEU A 145 12.41 5.78 -0.73
CA LEU A 145 13.55 5.31 -1.53
C LEU A 145 14.88 5.49 -0.80
N LEU A 146 15.05 6.63 -0.11
CA LEU A 146 16.28 6.95 0.61
C LEU A 146 16.41 6.17 1.91
N ASP A 147 15.36 6.13 2.73
CA ASP A 147 15.39 5.45 4.03
C ASP A 147 15.60 3.95 3.88
N TRP A 148 14.90 3.31 2.94
CA TRP A 148 15.07 1.89 2.71
C TRP A 148 16.29 1.55 1.82
N ALA A 149 16.96 2.57 1.27
CA ALA A 149 18.13 2.47 0.40
C ALA A 149 17.91 1.50 -0.77
N ILE A 150 16.83 1.72 -1.52
CA ILE A 150 16.44 0.85 -2.64
C ILE A 150 17.43 1.04 -3.80
N PRO A 151 18.04 -0.03 -4.33
CA PRO A 151 18.95 0.05 -5.46
C PRO A 151 18.20 0.34 -6.76
N LYS A 152 18.94 0.61 -7.85
CA LYS A 152 18.35 0.67 -9.19
C LYS A 152 17.90 -0.72 -9.64
N GLN A 153 16.82 -0.78 -10.40
CA GLN A 153 16.27 -2.00 -10.99
C GLN A 153 16.03 -3.17 -10.00
N PRO A 154 15.38 -2.93 -8.85
CA PRO A 154 15.06 -4.00 -7.91
C PRO A 154 13.96 -4.91 -8.48
N ILE A 155 14.00 -6.19 -8.13
CA ILE A 155 12.90 -7.12 -8.38
C ILE A 155 12.04 -7.16 -7.12
N TYR A 156 10.82 -6.65 -7.22
CA TYR A 156 9.90 -6.40 -6.12
C TYR A 156 8.70 -7.34 -6.15
N LEU A 157 8.47 -8.10 -5.07
CA LEU A 157 7.30 -8.99 -4.95
C LEU A 157 6.19 -8.34 -4.10
N TRP A 158 5.01 -8.21 -4.70
CA TRP A 158 3.81 -7.74 -4.00
C TRP A 158 3.13 -8.87 -3.24
N THR A 159 3.08 -8.74 -1.91
CA THR A 159 2.32 -9.64 -1.02
C THR A 159 1.20 -8.93 -0.26
N LEU A 160 1.16 -7.60 -0.33
CA LEU A 160 0.13 -6.75 0.24
C LEU A 160 -0.69 -6.10 -0.86
N SER A 161 -1.91 -5.71 -0.51
CA SER A 161 -2.76 -4.89 -1.36
C SER A 161 -2.07 -3.57 -1.71
N MET A 162 -2.06 -3.22 -2.99
CA MET A 162 -1.57 -1.93 -3.49
C MET A 162 -2.41 -0.73 -3.03
N PHE A 163 -3.54 -1.01 -2.36
CA PHE A 163 -4.51 -0.02 -1.89
C PHE A 163 -4.42 0.28 -0.39
N HIS A 164 -3.82 -0.61 0.41
CA HIS A 164 -3.65 -0.31 1.84
C HIS A 164 -2.59 0.77 2.03
N ALA A 165 -3.07 1.97 2.42
CA ALA A 165 -2.39 3.26 2.37
C ALA A 165 -1.32 3.30 1.25
N ASN A 166 -1.88 2.91 0.11
CA ASN A 166 -1.35 2.89 -1.24
C ASN A 166 0.03 2.28 -1.48
N GLY A 167 0.26 1.11 -0.86
CA GLY A 167 1.42 0.26 -1.11
C GLY A 167 2.73 0.96 -0.74
N TRP A 168 2.65 1.76 0.32
CA TRP A 168 3.66 2.61 0.95
C TRP A 168 4.55 3.39 -0.02
N CYS A 169 3.92 3.97 -1.04
CA CYS A 169 4.54 4.74 -2.13
C CYS A 169 5.55 3.95 -3.01
N LEU A 170 5.76 2.66 -2.75
CA LEU A 170 6.68 1.80 -3.49
C LEU A 170 6.15 1.43 -4.89
N LYS A 171 4.84 1.55 -5.12
CA LYS A 171 4.24 1.39 -6.45
C LYS A 171 4.62 2.49 -7.45
N TRP A 172 5.01 3.66 -6.95
CA TRP A 172 5.60 4.71 -7.77
C TRP A 172 7.12 4.70 -7.61
N GLY A 173 7.61 4.38 -6.41
CA GLY A 173 9.03 4.27 -6.09
C GLY A 173 9.76 3.26 -6.97
N MET A 174 9.30 2.01 -7.07
CA MET A 174 9.99 1.03 -7.92
C MET A 174 9.96 1.44 -9.39
N ALA A 175 8.83 1.97 -9.89
CA ALA A 175 8.78 2.52 -11.25
C ALA A 175 9.82 3.62 -11.47
N ALA A 176 10.00 4.53 -10.50
CA ALA A 176 10.99 5.61 -10.57
C ALA A 176 12.44 5.10 -10.60
N VAL A 177 12.74 3.96 -9.95
CA VAL A 177 14.08 3.34 -9.97
C VAL A 177 14.24 2.25 -11.04
N GLY A 178 13.23 2.07 -11.92
CA GLY A 178 13.24 1.06 -12.99
C GLY A 178 13.10 -0.39 -12.50
N GLY A 179 12.45 -0.60 -11.35
CA GLY A 179 12.22 -1.91 -10.76
C GLY A 179 11.16 -2.73 -11.49
N THR A 180 11.22 -4.04 -11.28
CA THR A 180 10.28 -5.02 -11.84
C THR A 180 9.27 -5.42 -10.76
N TYR A 181 7.98 -5.43 -11.11
CA TYR A 181 6.91 -5.87 -10.22
C TYR A 181 6.52 -7.33 -10.49
N ASN A 182 6.61 -8.16 -9.46
CA ASN A 182 6.01 -9.49 -9.43
C ASN A 182 4.72 -9.41 -8.60
N CYS A 183 3.60 -9.74 -9.22
CA CYS A 183 2.27 -9.65 -8.64
C CYS A 183 1.71 -11.04 -8.34
N LEU A 184 1.03 -11.18 -7.19
CA LEU A 184 0.37 -12.39 -6.75
C LEU A 184 -1.14 -12.15 -6.68
N CYS A 185 -1.94 -13.01 -7.31
CA CYS A 185 -3.41 -12.93 -7.20
C CYS A 185 -3.88 -13.25 -5.78
N LYS A 186 -3.23 -14.20 -5.12
CA LYS A 186 -3.51 -14.61 -3.74
C LYS A 186 -2.20 -14.92 -3.03
N PHE A 187 -2.13 -14.56 -1.76
CA PHE A 187 -1.01 -14.94 -0.92
C PHE A 187 -1.01 -16.46 -0.68
N ASP A 188 0.11 -17.08 -0.98
CA ASP A 188 0.44 -18.47 -0.64
C ASP A 188 1.95 -18.55 -0.37
N ALA A 189 2.33 -19.12 0.77
CA ALA A 189 3.73 -19.13 1.20
C ALA A 189 4.63 -19.91 0.24
N TRP A 190 4.17 -21.07 -0.24
CA TRP A 190 4.93 -21.91 -1.17
C TRP A 190 5.16 -21.19 -2.50
N VAL A 191 4.11 -20.54 -3.04
CA VAL A 191 4.22 -19.74 -4.26
C VAL A 191 5.18 -18.56 -4.07
N VAL A 192 5.12 -17.87 -2.93
CA VAL A 192 6.04 -16.76 -2.62
C VAL A 192 7.50 -17.23 -2.64
N PHE A 193 7.82 -18.32 -1.94
CA PHE A 193 9.19 -18.86 -1.94
C PHE A 193 9.65 -19.27 -3.34
N ASN A 194 8.78 -19.92 -4.12
CA ASN A 194 9.10 -20.32 -5.49
C ASN A 194 9.36 -19.10 -6.39
N LEU A 195 8.55 -18.04 -6.28
CA LEU A 195 8.77 -16.81 -7.05
C LEU A 195 10.04 -16.08 -6.63
N ILE A 196 10.38 -16.10 -5.34
CA ILE A 196 11.64 -15.51 -4.84
C ILE A 196 12.83 -16.17 -5.54
N GLU A 197 12.86 -17.51 -5.58
CA GLU A 197 13.95 -18.23 -6.22
C GLU A 197 13.97 -18.09 -7.74
N ARG A 198 12.80 -18.24 -8.37
CA ARG A 198 12.69 -18.25 -9.84
C ARG A 198 13.02 -16.90 -10.46
N HIS A 199 12.58 -15.82 -9.82
CA HIS A 199 12.73 -14.47 -10.36
C HIS A 199 13.83 -13.67 -9.67
N GLY A 200 14.55 -14.23 -8.69
CA GLY A 200 15.60 -13.51 -7.96
C GLY A 200 15.06 -12.27 -7.26
N VAL A 201 13.92 -12.40 -6.56
CA VAL A 201 13.31 -11.28 -5.84
C VAL A 201 14.32 -10.70 -4.85
N THR A 202 14.39 -9.37 -4.78
CA THR A 202 15.33 -8.64 -3.93
C THR A 202 14.63 -7.92 -2.79
N HIS A 203 13.40 -7.44 -3.04
CA HIS A 203 12.62 -6.61 -2.14
C HIS A 203 11.17 -7.10 -2.10
N MET A 204 10.55 -7.00 -0.93
CA MET A 204 9.12 -7.23 -0.77
C MET A 204 8.58 -6.45 0.43
N CYS A 205 7.27 -6.19 0.44
CA CYS A 205 6.57 -5.77 1.64
C CYS A 205 5.91 -6.98 2.32
N GLY A 206 5.51 -6.82 3.58
CA GLY A 206 4.68 -7.80 4.28
C GLY A 206 4.29 -7.29 5.65
N ALA A 207 2.98 -7.18 5.92
CA ALA A 207 2.48 -6.88 7.25
C ALA A 207 2.84 -8.04 8.21
N PRO A 208 2.84 -7.84 9.53
CA PRO A 208 3.19 -8.92 10.47
C PRO A 208 2.37 -10.21 10.28
N MET A 209 1.11 -10.08 9.85
CA MET A 209 0.27 -11.23 9.49
C MET A 209 0.85 -12.01 8.30
N VAL A 210 1.30 -11.31 7.25
CA VAL A 210 1.95 -11.91 6.08
C VAL A 210 3.21 -12.66 6.50
N LEU A 211 4.06 -12.04 7.33
CA LEU A 211 5.25 -12.68 7.87
C LEU A 211 4.90 -13.96 8.64
N ASN A 212 3.83 -13.95 9.43
CA ASN A 212 3.38 -15.13 10.15
C ASN A 212 2.86 -16.23 9.22
N MET A 213 2.12 -15.86 8.17
CA MET A 213 1.61 -16.82 7.18
C MET A 213 2.72 -17.49 6.37
N MET A 214 3.90 -16.85 6.22
CA MET A 214 5.08 -17.47 5.60
C MET A 214 5.51 -18.79 6.29
N PHE A 215 5.18 -18.98 7.57
CA PHE A 215 5.51 -20.19 8.33
C PHE A 215 4.37 -21.22 8.43
N GLY A 216 3.15 -20.80 8.09
CA GLY A 216 1.93 -21.60 8.28
C GLY A 216 1.46 -22.35 7.03
N GLY A 217 2.14 -22.20 5.90
CA GLY A 217 1.75 -22.80 4.63
C GLY A 217 2.11 -24.28 4.52
N SER A 218 1.27 -25.04 3.81
CA SER A 218 1.61 -26.39 3.34
C SER A 218 2.79 -26.30 2.37
N GLY A 219 3.90 -26.98 2.66
CA GLY A 219 5.14 -26.88 1.88
C GLY A 219 6.18 -25.93 2.48
N ASN A 220 6.25 -25.86 3.82
CA ASN A 220 7.32 -25.16 4.53
C ASN A 220 8.68 -25.50 3.94
N ARG A 221 9.46 -24.46 3.67
CA ARG A 221 10.83 -24.59 3.20
C ARG A 221 11.70 -24.97 4.39
N ASP A 222 12.36 -26.11 4.29
CA ASP A 222 13.39 -26.54 5.23
C ASP A 222 14.73 -25.88 4.87
N GLY A 223 14.84 -24.56 5.07
CA GLY A 223 16.13 -23.88 5.00
C GLY A 223 16.11 -22.43 4.50
N PRO A 224 17.25 -21.73 4.62
CA PRO A 224 17.39 -20.33 4.22
C PRO A 224 17.27 -20.12 2.71
N LEU A 225 17.00 -18.87 2.31
CA LEU A 225 17.01 -18.43 0.92
C LEU A 225 18.43 -18.51 0.32
N LYS A 226 18.53 -18.73 -1.00
CA LYS A 226 19.83 -18.73 -1.71
C LYS A 226 20.50 -17.34 -1.70
N ALA A 227 19.71 -16.29 -1.61
CA ALA A 227 20.16 -14.91 -1.52
C ALA A 227 19.26 -14.15 -0.54
N PRO A 228 19.80 -13.20 0.24
CA PRO A 228 19.02 -12.47 1.22
C PRO A 228 18.01 -11.54 0.56
N VAL A 229 16.78 -11.55 1.07
CA VAL A 229 15.68 -10.70 0.58
C VAL A 229 15.34 -9.65 1.62
N ARG A 230 15.22 -8.38 1.18
CA ARG A 230 14.82 -7.28 2.06
C ARG A 230 13.31 -7.27 2.18
N ILE A 231 12.80 -7.38 3.40
CA ILE A 231 11.38 -7.31 3.69
C ILE A 231 11.06 -6.09 4.54
N PHE A 232 10.07 -5.34 4.09
CA PHE A 232 9.59 -4.15 4.77
C PHE A 232 8.24 -4.43 5.44
N THR A 233 8.18 -4.26 6.77
CA THR A 233 6.99 -4.56 7.58
C THR A 233 6.44 -3.30 8.26
N GLU A 234 5.12 -3.16 8.22
CA GLU A 234 4.41 -1.99 8.73
C GLU A 234 2.95 -2.35 9.09
N GLY A 235 2.26 -1.43 9.76
CA GLY A 235 0.81 -1.47 10.04
C GLY A 235 0.48 -1.96 11.44
N ALA A 236 1.19 -2.97 11.92
CA ALA A 236 1.08 -3.43 13.31
C ALA A 236 2.47 -3.72 13.90
N PRO A 237 2.65 -3.62 15.23
CA PRO A 237 3.90 -3.99 15.87
C PRO A 237 4.23 -5.49 15.62
N PRO A 238 5.35 -5.82 14.96
CA PRO A 238 5.69 -7.21 14.67
C PRO A 238 6.13 -7.94 15.95
N PRO A 239 5.57 -9.13 16.27
CA PRO A 239 6.04 -9.91 17.40
C PRO A 239 7.50 -10.33 17.24
N ALA A 240 8.31 -10.23 18.30
CA ALA A 240 9.73 -10.60 18.25
C ALA A 240 9.96 -12.04 17.77
N ALA A 241 9.06 -12.97 18.11
CA ALA A 241 9.13 -14.35 17.64
C ALA A 241 8.98 -14.47 16.11
N VAL A 242 8.13 -13.65 15.50
CA VAL A 242 7.95 -13.62 14.03
C VAL A 242 9.19 -13.04 13.35
N LEU A 243 9.76 -11.96 13.91
CA LEU A 243 11.00 -11.36 13.41
C LEU A 243 12.17 -12.33 13.47
N HIS A 244 12.34 -13.02 14.60
CA HIS A 244 13.42 -14.00 14.76
C HIS A 244 13.31 -15.12 13.72
N ARG A 245 12.11 -15.68 13.54
CA ARG A 245 11.87 -16.75 12.58
C ARG A 245 12.11 -16.31 11.14
N ILE A 246 11.70 -15.11 10.76
CA ILE A 246 11.86 -14.67 9.36
C ILE A 246 13.33 -14.36 9.05
N GLU A 247 14.07 -13.82 10.02
CA GLU A 247 15.52 -13.63 9.89
C GLU A 247 16.27 -14.95 9.76
N SER A 248 15.78 -16.04 10.38
CA SER A 248 16.38 -17.38 10.22
C SER A 248 16.27 -17.95 8.80
N LEU A 249 15.39 -17.38 7.97
CA LEU A 249 15.23 -17.72 6.56
C LEU A 249 16.02 -16.79 5.62
N ASP A 250 16.95 -15.99 6.15
CA ASP A 250 17.74 -14.99 5.42
C ASP A 250 16.94 -13.79 4.88
N PHE A 251 15.82 -13.45 5.53
CA PHE A 251 15.19 -12.14 5.30
C PHE A 251 15.82 -11.04 6.14
N ILE A 252 16.10 -9.90 5.51
CA ILE A 252 16.54 -8.69 6.19
C ILE A 252 15.30 -7.83 6.46
N VAL A 253 14.86 -7.82 7.72
CA VAL A 253 13.64 -7.09 8.12
C VAL A 253 13.93 -5.65 8.49
N SER A 254 13.21 -4.74 7.83
CA SER A 254 13.05 -3.33 8.19
C SER A 254 11.61 -3.08 8.66
N HIS A 255 11.44 -2.25 9.69
CA HIS A 255 10.14 -1.93 10.28
C HIS A 255 9.93 -0.42 10.35
N SER A 256 8.73 0.02 9.99
CA SER A 256 8.29 1.41 10.09
C SER A 256 6.89 1.52 10.68
N TYR A 257 6.55 2.75 11.02
CA TYR A 257 5.23 3.18 11.44
C TYR A 257 4.72 4.29 10.52
N CYS A 258 3.41 4.29 10.30
CA CYS A 258 2.69 5.28 9.53
C CYS A 258 1.19 5.27 9.89
N GLN A 259 0.49 6.24 9.33
CA GLN A 259 -0.97 6.29 9.30
C GLN A 259 -1.44 6.58 7.88
N THR A 260 -2.69 6.24 7.57
CA THR A 260 -3.26 6.49 6.23
C THR A 260 -3.26 7.99 5.92
N GLU A 261 -3.52 8.81 6.92
CA GLU A 261 -3.53 10.27 6.91
C GLU A 261 -2.17 10.86 6.47
N THR A 262 -1.08 10.14 6.70
CA THR A 262 0.29 10.56 6.39
C THR A 262 0.85 10.00 5.08
N ALA A 263 0.09 9.17 4.35
CA ALA A 263 0.43 8.61 3.03
C ALA A 263 1.66 7.67 2.93
N GLY A 264 2.49 7.57 3.98
CA GLY A 264 3.63 6.66 4.05
C GLY A 264 4.41 6.77 5.35
N HIS A 265 5.65 6.25 5.33
CA HIS A 265 6.47 6.01 6.52
C HIS A 265 6.75 7.29 7.30
N THR A 266 6.21 7.43 8.51
CA THR A 266 6.47 8.58 9.39
C THR A 266 7.66 8.35 10.30
N MET A 267 7.86 7.09 10.71
CA MET A 267 8.96 6.68 11.56
C MET A 267 9.52 5.35 11.07
N THR A 268 10.82 5.20 11.16
CA THR A 268 11.57 4.02 10.69
C THR A 268 12.52 3.53 11.76
N ARG A 269 12.70 2.21 11.84
CA ARG A 269 13.71 1.64 12.72
C ARG A 269 15.09 1.71 12.07
N ALA A 270 15.74 2.88 12.19
CA ALA A 270 17.13 3.08 11.78
C ALA A 270 18.06 2.10 12.52
N TRP A 271 18.51 1.06 11.80
CA TRP A 271 19.34 0.00 12.34
C TRP A 271 20.80 0.45 12.45
N LYS A 272 21.40 0.31 13.63
CA LYS A 272 22.81 0.66 13.85
C LYS A 272 23.70 -0.58 13.69
N PRO A 273 24.81 -0.50 12.93
CA PRO A 273 25.67 -1.65 12.66
C PRO A 273 26.17 -2.41 13.90
N HIS A 274 26.41 -1.71 15.01
CA HIS A 274 26.87 -2.35 16.25
C HIS A 274 25.84 -3.31 16.86
N TRP A 275 24.54 -3.19 16.53
CA TRP A 275 23.51 -4.13 16.96
C TRP A 275 23.60 -5.48 16.26
N ASN A 276 24.35 -5.59 15.15
CA ASN A 276 24.65 -6.89 14.52
C ASN A 276 25.43 -7.82 15.46
N ARG A 277 26.11 -7.26 16.48
CA ARG A 277 26.86 -8.02 17.49
C ARG A 277 25.96 -8.66 18.55
N LEU A 278 24.68 -8.27 18.63
CA LEU A 278 23.75 -8.83 19.60
C LEU A 278 23.29 -10.23 19.18
N PRO A 279 22.98 -11.13 20.13
CA PRO A 279 22.34 -12.41 19.85
C PRO A 279 21.03 -12.24 19.07
N ALA A 280 20.66 -13.23 18.25
CA ALA A 280 19.48 -13.15 17.38
C ALA A 280 18.17 -12.83 18.13
N ASP A 281 17.96 -13.43 19.30
CA ASP A 281 16.79 -13.16 20.15
C ASP A 281 16.76 -11.72 20.66
N GLU A 282 17.91 -11.18 21.04
CA GLU A 282 18.01 -9.79 21.49
C GLU A 282 17.77 -8.84 20.33
N ARG A 283 18.34 -9.10 19.14
CA ARG A 283 18.08 -8.29 17.93
C ARG A 283 16.60 -8.24 17.62
N ALA A 284 15.91 -9.37 17.60
CA ALA A 284 14.48 -9.44 17.32
C ALA A 284 13.65 -8.69 18.38
N ARG A 285 13.99 -8.82 19.67
CA ARG A 285 13.35 -8.05 20.76
C ARG A 285 13.60 -6.55 20.64
N PHE A 286 14.81 -6.14 20.26
CA PHE A 286 15.15 -4.74 20.04
C PHE A 286 14.42 -4.14 18.84
N LYS A 287 14.26 -4.90 17.75
CA LYS A 287 13.46 -4.49 16.60
C LYS A 287 11.98 -4.33 16.96
N ALA A 288 11.40 -5.29 17.69
CA ALA A 288 9.98 -5.28 18.04
C ALA A 288 9.55 -4.19 19.05
N ARG A 289 10.46 -3.75 19.94
CA ARG A 289 10.09 -2.84 21.05
C ARG A 289 10.02 -1.36 20.69
N ARG A 290 10.57 -0.94 19.55
CA ARG A 290 10.75 0.48 19.21
C ARG A 290 10.14 0.79 17.86
N GLN A 291 9.27 1.79 17.80
CA GLN A 291 8.66 2.26 16.56
C GLN A 291 9.70 2.93 15.64
N GLY A 292 10.73 3.54 16.22
CA GLY A 292 11.90 4.02 15.49
C GLY A 292 12.16 5.51 15.68
N VAL A 293 12.80 6.10 14.69
CA VAL A 293 13.09 7.54 14.60
C VAL A 293 12.30 8.13 13.44
N ARG A 294 12.02 9.43 13.52
CA ARG A 294 11.35 10.17 12.44
C ARG A 294 12.13 10.07 11.13
N THR A 295 11.42 9.88 10.01
CA THR A 295 12.02 9.89 8.67
C THR A 295 12.29 11.32 8.18
N LEU A 296 12.97 11.48 7.05
CA LEU A 296 13.45 12.78 6.57
C LEU A 296 12.29 13.69 6.14
N SER A 297 11.22 13.13 5.57
CA SER A 297 10.10 13.93 5.05
C SER A 297 9.18 14.53 6.11
N PHE A 298 9.31 14.12 7.38
CA PHE A 298 8.46 14.61 8.46
C PHE A 298 9.20 15.64 9.31
N ASN A 299 8.57 16.79 9.53
CA ASN A 299 9.17 17.91 10.25
C ASN A 299 9.23 17.65 11.76
N GLU A 300 8.15 17.15 12.35
CA GLU A 300 7.97 17.03 13.80
C GLU A 300 7.19 15.76 14.14
N VAL A 301 7.58 15.11 15.25
CA VAL A 301 6.90 13.96 15.83
C VAL A 301 7.05 14.07 17.33
N ASP A 302 5.94 14.21 18.05
CA ASP A 302 5.92 14.41 19.50
C ASP A 302 5.01 13.41 20.21
N VAL A 303 5.37 13.09 21.45
CA VAL A 303 4.51 12.33 22.36
C VAL A 303 3.80 13.32 23.26
N VAL A 304 2.52 13.57 22.99
CA VAL A 304 1.71 14.52 23.76
C VAL A 304 0.90 13.82 24.84
N ASP A 305 0.74 14.48 25.99
CA ASP A 305 -0.20 14.02 27.00
C ASP A 305 -1.64 14.26 26.49
N PRO A 306 -2.52 13.25 26.52
CA PRO A 306 -3.84 13.35 25.88
C PRO A 306 -4.80 14.32 26.59
N LYS A 307 -4.53 14.74 27.84
CA LYS A 307 -5.39 15.67 28.57
C LYS A 307 -4.97 17.12 28.40
N SER A 308 -3.66 17.37 28.43
CA SER A 308 -3.08 18.71 28.35
C SER A 308 -2.71 19.13 26.93
N GLY A 309 -2.49 18.18 26.02
CA GLY A 309 -1.98 18.45 24.67
C GLY A 309 -0.51 18.93 24.65
N ILE A 310 0.15 18.95 25.81
CA ILE A 310 1.53 19.40 25.96
C ILE A 310 2.48 18.23 25.70
N PRO A 311 3.63 18.44 25.04
CA PRO A 311 4.65 17.43 24.89
C PRO A 311 5.05 16.83 26.24
N SER A 312 5.00 15.50 26.34
CA SER A 312 5.50 14.79 27.50
C SER A 312 7.02 14.87 27.50
N ASN A 313 7.63 15.28 28.62
CA ASN A 313 9.08 15.48 28.75
C ASN A 313 9.89 14.17 28.72
N GLY A 314 9.37 13.07 28.15
CA GLY A 314 10.06 11.78 28.01
C GLY A 314 10.38 11.05 29.33
N THR A 315 10.07 11.64 30.49
CA THR A 315 10.47 11.14 31.83
C THR A 315 9.36 10.41 32.58
N GLY A 316 8.10 10.54 32.18
CA GLY A 316 6.99 9.73 32.70
C GLY A 316 6.85 8.43 31.92
N ARG A 317 6.50 7.30 32.57
CA ARG A 317 6.13 6.05 31.87
C ARG A 317 4.93 6.36 30.96
N PRO A 318 5.09 6.48 29.64
CA PRO A 318 3.96 6.72 28.76
C PRO A 318 3.27 5.38 28.50
N THR A 319 1.96 5.39 28.29
CA THR A 319 1.15 4.24 27.87
C THR A 319 1.46 3.74 26.45
N GLY A 320 2.52 4.26 25.82
CA GLY A 320 3.16 3.72 24.61
C GLY A 320 4.54 4.34 24.45
N LYS A 321 5.59 3.51 24.36
CA LYS A 321 6.97 4.02 24.14
C LYS A 321 7.23 4.15 22.65
N LEU A 322 7.50 5.39 22.20
CA LEU A 322 8.00 5.72 20.87
C LEU A 322 9.55 5.84 20.81
N SER A 323 10.27 5.42 21.86
CA SER A 323 11.75 5.53 22.00
C SER A 323 12.54 4.39 21.37
#